data_AF-A0A429M6F6-F1
#
_entry.id   AF-A0A429M6F6-F1
#
_cell.length_a   1.000
_cell.length_b   1.000
_cell.length_c   1.000
_cell.angle_alpha   90.00
_cell.angle_beta   90.00
_cell.angle_gamma   90.00
#
_symmetry.space_group_name_H-M   'P 1'
#
loop_
_entity.id
_entity.type
_entity.pdbx_description
1 polymer ?
#
loop_
_entity_poly.entity_id
_entity_poly.type
_entity_poly.pdbx_seq_one_letter_code
_entity_poly.pdbx_strand_id
1 'polypeptide(L)'
;VDFWLAETQSCLKEVETVHALLPQDGKDYWVSFTLQDEIKQEQALLRSGENMQQVADFIKQSNAKAVLFNCCQPEVILQAINEIKGLIPESVQIGAYANAFPPQDESATANDGLDEIRKDLDAPAYLGFAKQWQQAGASLVGGCCGIGPEHIAELSQ
;
A
#
# COMPACT_ATOMS: atom_id res chain seq x y z
N VAL A 1 -11.65 -17.63 5.39
CA VAL A 1 -11.08 -16.27 5.51
C VAL A 1 -12.19 -15.29 5.85
N ASP A 2 -11.84 -14.17 6.49
CA ASP A 2 -12.80 -13.11 6.84
C ASP A 2 -13.02 -12.14 5.68
N PHE A 3 -11.98 -11.91 4.87
CA PHE A 3 -12.01 -11.10 3.66
C PHE A 3 -10.96 -11.62 2.66
N TRP A 4 -11.05 -11.14 1.42
CA TRP A 4 -10.05 -11.34 0.37
C TRP A 4 -9.22 -10.07 0.21
N LEU A 5 -7.90 -10.21 0.25
CA LEU A 5 -6.96 -9.11 0.00
C LEU A 5 -6.13 -9.42 -1.26
N ALA A 6 -6.30 -8.61 -2.31
CA ALA A 6 -5.38 -8.60 -3.43
C ALA A 6 -4.22 -7.65 -3.10
N GLU A 7 -3.11 -8.19 -2.58
CA GLU A 7 -1.97 -7.38 -2.15
C GLU A 7 -0.91 -7.20 -3.24
N THR A 8 -0.08 -6.15 -3.09
CA THR A 8 1.07 -5.85 -3.96
C THR A 8 0.69 -5.77 -5.44
N GLN A 9 -0.48 -5.19 -5.73
CA GLN A 9 -0.98 -5.09 -7.08
C GLN A 9 -0.33 -3.90 -7.80
N SER A 10 0.26 -4.16 -8.96
CA SER A 10 1.04 -3.14 -9.68
C SER A 10 0.22 -2.38 -10.74
N CYS A 11 -0.93 -2.92 -11.16
CA CYS A 11 -1.78 -2.33 -12.19
C CYS A 11 -3.27 -2.61 -11.95
N LEU A 12 -4.15 -1.71 -12.42
CA LEU A 12 -5.60 -1.89 -12.24
C LEU A 12 -6.13 -3.10 -13.01
N LYS A 13 -5.53 -3.41 -14.17
CA LYS A 13 -5.99 -4.51 -15.02
C LYS A 13 -5.84 -5.89 -14.37
N GLU A 14 -4.78 -6.06 -13.59
CA GLU A 14 -4.55 -7.28 -12.80
C GLU A 14 -5.61 -7.39 -11.71
N VAL A 15 -5.86 -6.31 -10.98
CA VAL A 15 -6.86 -6.28 -9.90
C VAL A 15 -8.27 -6.56 -10.40
N GLU A 16 -8.66 -5.99 -11.55
CA GLU A 16 -9.94 -6.32 -12.21
C GLU A 16 -10.06 -7.83 -12.49
N THR A 17 -8.97 -8.43 -12.96
CA THR A 17 -8.93 -9.85 -13.31
C THR A 17 -9.01 -10.72 -12.05
N VAL A 18 -8.28 -10.37 -11.00
CA VAL A 18 -8.34 -11.05 -9.70
C VAL A 18 -9.74 -10.97 -9.12
N HIS A 19 -10.34 -9.77 -9.07
CA HIS A 19 -11.67 -9.55 -8.53
C HIS A 19 -12.74 -10.38 -9.25
N ALA A 20 -12.67 -10.48 -10.59
CA ALA A 20 -13.60 -11.27 -11.39
C ALA A 20 -13.51 -12.79 -11.14
N LEU A 21 -12.38 -13.27 -10.61
CA LEU A 21 -12.14 -14.69 -10.33
C LEU A 21 -12.38 -15.07 -8.86
N LEU A 22 -12.66 -14.09 -7.98
CA LEU A 22 -12.96 -14.38 -6.59
C LEU A 22 -14.27 -15.16 -6.43
N PRO A 23 -14.36 -16.05 -5.43
CA PRO A 23 -15.59 -16.76 -5.15
C PRO A 23 -16.70 -15.78 -4.73
N GLN A 24 -17.93 -16.08 -5.13
CA GLN A 24 -19.12 -15.31 -4.72
C GLN A 24 -19.60 -15.76 -3.33
N ASP A 25 -18.71 -15.70 -2.35
CA ASP A 25 -18.92 -16.19 -0.98
C ASP A 25 -19.38 -15.09 0.01
N GLY A 26 -19.63 -13.87 -0.50
CA GLY A 26 -20.10 -12.72 0.26
C GLY A 26 -19.05 -12.12 1.20
N LYS A 27 -17.78 -12.50 1.07
CA LYS A 27 -16.67 -11.92 1.85
C LYS A 27 -16.28 -10.56 1.30
N ASP A 28 -15.82 -9.69 2.19
CA ASP A 28 -15.34 -8.37 1.81
C ASP A 28 -14.10 -8.47 0.92
N TYR A 29 -13.98 -7.51 0.00
CA TYR A 29 -12.86 -7.41 -0.92
C TYR A 29 -12.01 -6.18 -0.61
N TRP A 30 -10.73 -6.39 -0.41
CA TRP A 30 -9.72 -5.37 -0.12
C TRP A 30 -8.64 -5.42 -1.21
N VAL A 31 -8.07 -4.26 -1.52
CA VAL A 31 -6.98 -4.16 -2.50
C VAL A 31 -5.84 -3.37 -1.90
N SER A 32 -4.62 -3.86 -2.07
CA SER A 32 -3.41 -3.15 -1.74
C SER A 32 -2.52 -2.98 -2.96
N PHE A 33 -2.14 -1.74 -3.23
CA PHE A 33 -1.35 -1.36 -4.39
C PHE A 33 0.10 -1.11 -4.02
N THR A 34 1.02 -1.45 -4.93
CA THR A 34 2.42 -1.00 -4.86
C THR A 34 2.63 0.18 -5.80
N LEU A 35 3.37 1.17 -5.32
CA LEU A 35 3.56 2.46 -5.99
C LEU A 35 4.94 2.51 -6.68
N GLN A 36 5.09 3.49 -7.57
CA GLN A 36 6.40 3.91 -8.03
C GLN A 36 7.17 4.56 -6.88
N ASP A 37 8.45 4.24 -6.74
CA ASP A 37 9.26 4.62 -5.57
C ASP A 37 9.96 6.00 -5.74
N GLU A 38 9.77 6.70 -6.86
CA GLU A 38 10.38 8.02 -7.05
C GLU A 38 9.68 9.12 -6.22
N ILE A 39 10.35 9.54 -5.15
CA ILE A 39 9.88 10.59 -4.22
C ILE A 39 9.67 11.96 -4.90
N LYS A 40 10.23 12.18 -6.10
CA LYS A 40 10.15 13.47 -6.82
C LYS A 40 8.91 13.62 -7.72
N GLN A 41 8.00 12.66 -7.73
CA GLN A 41 6.79 12.77 -8.54
C GLN A 41 5.78 13.76 -7.93
N GLU A 42 5.11 14.53 -8.79
CA GLU A 42 4.07 15.47 -8.37
C GLU A 42 2.78 14.77 -7.89
N GLN A 43 2.60 13.50 -8.26
CA GLN A 43 1.45 12.67 -7.92
C GLN A 43 1.88 11.24 -7.60
N ALA A 44 1.11 10.53 -6.77
CA ALA A 44 1.33 9.10 -6.55
C ALA A 44 0.81 8.28 -7.74
N LEU A 45 1.65 7.40 -8.26
CA LEU A 45 1.33 6.49 -9.36
C LEU A 45 1.48 5.03 -8.94
N LEU A 46 0.58 4.18 -9.43
CA LEU A 46 0.81 2.75 -9.48
C LEU A 46 2.05 2.44 -10.34
N ARG A 47 2.66 1.27 -10.16
CA ARG A 47 3.84 0.89 -10.95
C ARG A 47 3.58 0.89 -12.46
N SER A 48 2.36 0.64 -12.93
CA SER A 48 1.97 0.79 -14.34
C SER A 48 1.52 2.19 -14.78
N GLY A 49 1.56 3.19 -13.90
CA GLY A 49 1.35 4.59 -14.22
C GLY A 49 -0.06 5.14 -13.98
N GLU A 50 -1.00 4.35 -13.45
CA GLU A 50 -2.31 4.85 -13.07
C GLU A 50 -2.23 5.75 -11.83
N ASN A 51 -3.00 6.84 -11.84
CA ASN A 51 -3.05 7.79 -10.72
C ASN A 51 -4.15 7.45 -9.70
N MET A 52 -4.17 8.18 -8.57
CA MET A 52 -5.12 7.94 -7.48
C MET A 52 -6.59 8.20 -7.87
N GLN A 53 -6.87 9.00 -8.90
CA GLN A 53 -8.24 9.15 -9.42
C GLN A 53 -8.72 7.86 -10.08
N GLN A 54 -7.89 7.24 -10.92
CA GLN A 54 -8.21 5.96 -11.56
C GLN A 54 -8.36 4.85 -10.50
N VAL A 55 -7.49 4.83 -9.48
CA VAL A 55 -7.63 3.92 -8.34
C VAL A 55 -8.95 4.14 -7.61
N ALA A 56 -9.31 5.38 -7.29
CA ALA A 56 -10.55 5.70 -6.61
C ALA A 56 -11.80 5.27 -7.41
N ASP A 57 -11.76 5.43 -8.73
CA ASP A 57 -12.85 4.98 -9.62
C ASP A 57 -12.97 3.45 -9.62
N PHE A 58 -11.85 2.73 -9.65
CA PHE A 58 -11.84 1.28 -9.49
C PHE A 58 -12.43 0.84 -8.14
N ILE A 59 -12.04 1.49 -7.04
CA ILE A 59 -12.54 1.15 -5.68
C ILE A 59 -14.06 1.31 -5.60
N LYS A 60 -14.62 2.38 -6.19
CA LYS A 60 -16.07 2.59 -6.27
C LYS A 60 -16.76 1.51 -7.11
N GLN A 61 -16.18 1.12 -8.24
CA GLN A 61 -16.76 0.12 -9.15
C GLN A 61 -16.74 -1.29 -8.58
N SER A 62 -15.64 -1.67 -7.93
CA SER A 62 -15.44 -3.00 -7.33
C SER A 62 -16.13 -3.17 -5.97
N ASN A 63 -16.68 -2.09 -5.39
CA ASN A 63 -17.21 -2.07 -4.03
C ASN A 63 -16.20 -2.56 -2.96
N ALA A 64 -14.90 -2.35 -3.22
CA ALA A 64 -13.86 -2.70 -2.27
C ALA A 64 -14.07 -1.98 -0.94
N LYS A 65 -13.91 -2.70 0.17
CA LYS A 65 -14.08 -2.17 1.54
C LYS A 65 -12.84 -1.48 2.07
N ALA A 66 -11.68 -1.78 1.49
CA ALA A 66 -10.44 -1.12 1.83
C ALA A 66 -9.56 -0.92 0.59
N VAL A 67 -8.84 0.20 0.59
CA VAL A 67 -7.71 0.48 -0.29
C VAL A 67 -6.46 0.67 0.56
N LEU A 68 -5.41 -0.06 0.25
CA LEU A 68 -4.15 0.00 0.98
C LEU A 68 -2.98 0.25 0.03
N PHE A 69 -1.86 0.69 0.58
CA PHE A 69 -0.59 0.82 -0.14
C PHE A 69 0.51 0.05 0.57
N ASN A 70 1.24 -0.78 -0.17
CA ASN A 70 2.26 -1.66 0.41
C ASN A 70 3.45 -1.92 -0.51
N CYS A 71 4.52 -2.47 0.09
CA CYS A 71 5.74 -2.90 -0.61
C CYS A 71 6.34 -1.80 -1.52
N CYS A 72 6.29 -0.57 -1.03
CA CYS A 72 6.91 0.63 -1.62
C CYS A 72 7.41 1.51 -0.47
N GLN A 73 8.16 2.57 -0.80
CA GLN A 73 8.77 3.44 0.19
C GLN A 73 7.72 4.12 1.10
N PRO A 74 7.99 4.29 2.40
CA PRO A 74 7.03 4.89 3.32
C PRO A 74 6.67 6.34 2.96
N GLU A 75 7.58 7.07 2.33
CA GLU A 75 7.40 8.44 1.86
C GLU A 75 6.33 8.54 0.76
N VAL A 76 6.32 7.62 -0.23
CA VAL A 76 5.35 7.65 -1.34
C VAL A 76 3.94 7.23 -0.90
N ILE A 77 3.84 6.38 0.13
CA ILE A 77 2.55 5.97 0.71
C ILE A 77 1.79 7.15 1.31
N LEU A 78 2.48 8.06 2.01
CA LEU A 78 1.83 9.23 2.61
C LEU A 78 1.17 10.12 1.56
N GLN A 79 1.86 10.33 0.43
CA GLN A 79 1.32 11.08 -0.70
C GLN A 79 0.06 10.42 -1.26
N ALA A 80 0.10 9.11 -1.51
CA ALA A 80 -1.04 8.35 -2.02
C ALA A 80 -2.28 8.43 -1.09
N ILE A 81 -2.07 8.33 0.23
CA ILE A 81 -3.16 8.48 1.22
C ILE A 81 -3.81 9.86 1.13
N ASN A 82 -2.99 10.92 1.08
CA ASN A 82 -3.49 12.29 1.00
C ASN A 82 -4.29 12.53 -0.28
N GLU A 83 -3.83 12.00 -1.40
CA GLU A 83 -4.49 12.11 -2.69
C GLU A 83 -5.81 11.31 -2.74
N ILE A 84 -5.81 10.06 -2.28
CA ILE A 84 -6.96 9.17 -2.44
C ILE A 84 -8.10 9.45 -1.45
N LYS A 85 -7.79 9.96 -0.25
CA LYS A 85 -8.78 10.15 0.82
C LYS A 85 -9.97 11.00 0.42
N GLY A 86 -9.76 12.04 -0.39
CA GLY A 86 -10.83 12.91 -0.88
C GLY A 86 -11.61 12.33 -2.07
N LEU A 87 -11.15 11.22 -2.64
CA LEU A 87 -11.67 10.66 -3.89
C LEU A 87 -12.55 9.43 -3.65
N ILE A 88 -12.40 8.75 -2.52
CA ILE A 88 -13.14 7.52 -2.17
C ILE A 88 -14.25 7.80 -1.15
N PRO A 89 -15.30 6.94 -1.08
CA PRO A 89 -16.31 7.05 -0.04
C PRO A 89 -15.71 6.93 1.37
N GLU A 90 -16.23 7.68 2.35
CA GLU A 90 -15.78 7.61 3.75
C GLU A 90 -15.95 6.22 4.38
N SER A 91 -16.79 5.37 3.81
CA SER A 91 -16.99 3.98 4.24
C SER A 91 -15.86 3.04 3.81
N VAL A 92 -14.97 3.46 2.92
CA VAL A 92 -13.82 2.67 2.49
C VAL A 92 -12.64 2.96 3.42
N GLN A 93 -12.09 1.90 4.01
CA GLN A 93 -10.92 2.02 4.87
C GLN A 93 -9.65 2.28 4.05
N ILE A 94 -8.79 3.14 4.55
CA ILE A 94 -7.45 3.35 3.97
C ILE A 94 -6.43 2.60 4.82
N GLY A 95 -5.44 1.97 4.19
CA GLY A 95 -4.35 1.31 4.88
C GLY A 95 -2.96 1.51 4.28
N ALA A 96 -1.95 1.18 5.07
CA ALA A 96 -0.55 1.41 4.75
C ALA A 96 0.37 0.39 5.44
N TYR A 97 1.28 -0.21 4.69
CA TYR A 97 2.33 -1.08 5.22
C TYR A 97 3.53 -1.13 4.26
N ALA A 98 4.52 -0.26 4.52
CA ALA A 98 5.69 -0.10 3.66
C ALA A 98 6.66 -1.29 3.76
N ASN A 99 7.58 -1.38 2.79
CA ASN A 99 8.79 -2.19 2.94
C ASN A 99 9.90 -1.39 3.66
N ALA A 100 10.94 -2.10 4.10
CA ALA A 100 12.13 -1.53 4.71
C ALA A 100 13.38 -1.67 3.82
N PHE A 101 13.20 -1.94 2.53
CA PHE A 101 14.30 -2.05 1.57
C PHE A 101 14.55 -0.71 0.86
N PRO A 102 15.79 -0.43 0.43
CA PRO A 102 16.06 0.73 -0.40
C PRO A 102 15.25 0.67 -1.71
N PRO A 103 15.01 1.83 -2.36
CA PRO A 103 14.42 1.85 -3.70
C PRO A 103 15.26 0.99 -4.64
N GLN A 104 14.61 0.09 -5.37
CA GLN A 104 15.26 -0.68 -6.42
C GLN A 104 15.30 0.14 -7.72
N ASP A 105 16.41 0.08 -8.45
CA ASP A 105 16.52 0.62 -9.80
C ASP A 105 15.56 -0.14 -10.73
N GLU A 106 14.96 0.51 -11.75
CA GLU A 106 14.04 -0.13 -12.71
C GLU A 106 14.67 -1.34 -13.44
N SER A 107 16.00 -1.41 -13.46
CA SER A 107 16.78 -2.51 -14.03
C SER A 107 17.02 -3.70 -13.08
N ALA A 108 16.68 -3.58 -11.80
CA ALA A 108 16.89 -4.63 -10.80
C ALA A 108 15.88 -5.77 -10.95
N THR A 109 16.34 -7.01 -10.86
CA THR A 109 15.43 -8.16 -10.78
C THR A 109 15.05 -8.42 -9.31
N ALA A 110 13.81 -8.86 -9.08
CA ALA A 110 13.25 -9.04 -7.72
C ALA A 110 14.04 -10.01 -6.81
N ASN A 111 15.04 -10.74 -7.34
CA ASN A 111 15.85 -11.73 -6.64
C ASN A 111 17.37 -11.47 -6.73
N ASP A 112 17.81 -10.32 -7.23
CA ASP A 112 19.25 -9.99 -7.32
C ASP A 112 19.81 -9.59 -5.95
N GLY A 113 20.16 -10.59 -5.15
CA GLY A 113 20.87 -10.41 -3.87
C GLY A 113 19.97 -10.20 -2.66
N LEU A 114 20.60 -10.13 -1.48
CA LEU A 114 19.93 -9.72 -0.25
C LEU A 114 20.07 -8.20 -0.15
N ASP A 115 19.01 -7.47 -0.42
CA ASP A 115 18.98 -6.04 -0.14
C ASP A 115 19.14 -5.81 1.37
N GLU A 116 20.11 -4.96 1.75
CA GLU A 116 20.24 -4.54 3.14
C GLU A 116 19.02 -3.72 3.52
N ILE A 117 18.42 -4.04 4.67
CA ILE A 117 17.36 -3.23 5.27
C ILE A 117 17.88 -1.80 5.48
N ARG A 118 17.09 -0.82 5.06
CA ARG A 118 17.30 0.61 5.32
C ARG A 118 17.54 0.81 6.82
N LYS A 119 18.76 1.21 7.18
CA LYS A 119 19.16 1.43 8.59
C LYS A 119 18.35 2.55 9.26
N ASP A 120 17.71 3.39 8.47
CA ASP A 120 16.83 4.48 8.89
C ASP A 120 15.36 4.06 9.07
N LEU A 121 15.02 2.78 8.89
CA LEU A 121 13.69 2.21 9.12
C LEU A 121 13.67 1.20 10.29
N ASP A 122 14.27 1.58 11.42
CA ASP A 122 14.08 0.87 12.68
C ASP A 122 12.65 1.05 13.23
N ALA A 123 12.30 0.31 14.29
CA ALA A 123 10.94 0.32 14.84
C ALA A 123 10.45 1.73 15.24
N PRO A 124 11.22 2.57 15.96
CA PRO A 124 10.83 3.95 16.25
C PRO A 124 10.64 4.83 15.00
N ALA A 125 11.54 4.73 14.01
CA ALA A 125 11.41 5.50 12.78
C ALA A 125 10.15 5.10 12.00
N TYR A 126 9.88 3.79 11.90
CA TYR A 126 8.69 3.26 11.23
C TYR A 126 7.40 3.72 11.93
N LEU A 127 7.37 3.75 13.27
CA LEU A 127 6.25 4.31 14.03
C LEU A 127 6.01 5.79 13.67
N GLY A 128 7.08 6.55 13.39
CA GLY A 128 6.99 7.92 12.91
C GLY A 128 6.18 8.03 11.61
N PHE A 129 6.48 7.17 10.62
CA PHE A 129 5.71 7.10 9.37
C PHE A 129 4.27 6.63 9.59
N ALA A 130 4.07 5.58 10.39
CA ALA A 130 2.75 5.08 10.73
C ALA A 130 1.84 6.15 11.32
N LYS A 131 2.37 6.99 12.22
CA LYS A 131 1.63 8.12 12.80
C LYS A 131 1.25 9.16 11.75
N GLN A 132 2.13 9.44 10.77
CA GLN A 132 1.81 10.35 9.67
C GLN A 132 0.69 9.78 8.80
N TRP A 133 0.75 8.50 8.45
CA TRP A 133 -0.31 7.83 7.69
C TRP A 133 -1.64 7.85 8.45
N GLN A 134 -1.62 7.57 9.76
CA GLN A 134 -2.82 7.62 10.60
C GLN A 134 -3.43 9.02 10.64
N GLN A 135 -2.61 10.07 10.80
CA GLN A 135 -3.05 11.47 10.74
C GLN A 135 -3.62 11.83 9.37
N ALA A 136 -3.03 11.30 8.30
CA ALA A 136 -3.52 11.48 6.94
C ALA A 136 -4.86 10.76 6.71
N GLY A 137 -5.16 9.68 7.43
CA GLY A 137 -6.46 8.99 7.41
C GLY A 137 -6.40 7.47 7.28
N ALA A 138 -5.21 6.87 7.34
CA ALA A 138 -5.08 5.42 7.39
C ALA A 138 -5.66 4.87 8.71
N SER A 139 -6.46 3.81 8.59
CA SER A 139 -7.05 3.07 9.72
C SER A 139 -6.50 1.65 9.85
N LEU A 140 -5.83 1.16 8.80
CA LEU A 140 -5.20 -0.16 8.75
C LEU A 140 -3.70 0.05 8.57
N VAL A 141 -2.89 -0.23 9.59
CA VAL A 141 -1.44 -0.06 9.56
C VAL A 141 -0.74 -1.38 9.86
N GLY A 142 0.29 -1.72 9.09
CA GLY A 142 1.05 -2.96 9.27
C GLY A 142 2.49 -2.84 8.79
N GLY A 143 3.09 -3.96 8.41
CA GLY A 143 4.44 -4.04 7.85
C GLY A 143 4.50 -4.96 6.62
N CYS A 144 5.39 -4.66 5.68
CA CYS A 144 5.68 -5.54 4.54
C CYS A 144 7.13 -6.06 4.63
N CYS A 145 7.81 -6.25 3.50
CA CYS A 145 9.16 -6.81 3.47
C CYS A 145 10.15 -6.01 4.32
N GLY A 146 10.88 -6.67 5.20
CA GLY A 146 11.87 -6.04 6.10
C GLY A 146 11.30 -5.39 7.35
N ILE A 147 9.98 -5.43 7.57
CA ILE A 147 9.32 -4.98 8.81
C ILE A 147 9.09 -6.20 9.72
N GLY A 148 9.70 -6.19 10.90
CA GLY A 148 9.75 -7.32 11.83
C GLY A 148 8.79 -7.20 13.02
N PRO A 149 8.75 -8.22 13.90
CA PRO A 149 7.95 -8.21 15.12
C PRO A 149 8.23 -7.03 16.05
N GLU A 150 9.47 -6.53 16.09
CA GLU A 150 9.86 -5.35 16.86
C GLU A 150 9.15 -4.08 16.37
N HIS A 151 8.98 -3.92 15.06
CA HIS A 151 8.19 -2.83 14.48
C HIS A 151 6.72 -2.99 14.85
N ILE A 152 6.16 -4.20 14.70
CA ILE A 152 4.76 -4.47 15.02
C ILE A 152 4.46 -4.23 16.51
N ALA A 153 5.38 -4.60 17.40
CA ALA A 153 5.26 -4.32 18.83
C ALA A 153 5.19 -2.81 19.10
N GLU A 154 6.02 -2.02 18.44
CA GLU A 154 6.03 -0.56 18.55
C GLU A 154 4.76 0.08 17.95
N LEU A 155 4.22 -0.46 16.87
CA LEU A 155 2.94 -0.01 16.28
C LEU A 155 1.72 -0.32 17.16
N SER A 156 1.82 -1.35 18.01
CA SER A 156 0.70 -1.84 18.83
C SER A 156 0.52 -1.11 20.17
N GLN A 157 1.38 -0.15 20.49
CA GLN A 157 1.28 0.71 21.68
C GLN A 157 0.18 1.76 21.54
#